data_AF-A0A3D4BBX7-F1
#
_entry.id   AF-A0A3D4BBX7-F1
#
_cell.length_a   1.000
_cell.length_b   1.000
_cell.length_c   1.000
_cell.angle_alpha   90.00
_cell.angle_beta   90.00
_cell.angle_gamma   90.00
#
_symmetry.space_group_name_H-M   'P 1'
#
loop_
_entity.id
_entity.type
_entity.pdbx_description
1 polymer ?
#
loop_
_entity_poly.entity_id
_entity_poly.type
_entity_poly.pdbx_seq_one_letter_code
_entity_poly.pdbx_strand_id
1 'polypeptide(L)'
;MPHAYDENWGFEFMWKPLADLVSGRALCLYYYNLAYDLPLYDHMTMERDNDNCLAFWWLASTVRHLGIGGKQGFFSDKEDEKKFQAYKKAMGKYRELREFYTRGEFYGIEEYVHVHTLAHKNEAVVNAFNVSDTPLRKEVTVDLQEVGLKPTEGIAVEGVPFKRSGSRVVLDLDFQPVSPIIARIRSP
;
A
#
# COMPACT_ATOMS: atom_id res chain seq x y z
N MET A 1 10.14 28.24 -7.70
CA MET A 1 9.38 28.48 -8.95
C MET A 1 7.90 28.31 -8.63
N PRO A 2 6.98 29.13 -9.16
CA PRO A 2 5.57 28.75 -9.11
C PRO A 2 5.47 27.39 -9.82
N HIS A 3 4.86 26.39 -9.19
CA HIS A 3 4.80 24.98 -9.64
C HIS A 3 6.05 24.10 -9.41
N ALA A 4 7.01 24.50 -8.57
CA ALA A 4 7.91 23.50 -8.00
C ALA A 4 7.08 22.60 -7.06
N TYR A 5 7.09 21.28 -7.29
CA TYR A 5 6.51 20.33 -6.35
C TYR A 5 7.37 20.38 -5.10
N ASP A 6 6.82 20.91 -4.01
CA ASP A 6 7.39 20.68 -2.69
C ASP A 6 6.98 19.26 -2.28
N GLU A 7 7.96 18.44 -1.95
CA GLU A 7 7.75 17.12 -1.37
C GLU A 7 8.38 17.14 0.03
N ASN A 8 7.65 16.56 0.99
CA ASN A 8 8.16 16.44 2.34
C ASN A 8 8.88 15.11 2.50
N TRP A 9 9.92 15.11 3.34
CA TRP A 9 10.62 13.89 3.72
C TRP A 9 9.78 13.07 4.71
N GLY A 10 9.62 11.77 4.46
CA GLY A 10 8.75 10.83 5.16
C GLY A 10 9.24 10.38 6.55
N PHE A 11 9.70 11.30 7.40
CA PHE A 11 9.96 11.07 8.83
C PHE A 11 10.97 9.95 9.18
N GLU A 12 11.92 9.64 8.29
CA GLU A 12 13.05 8.71 8.53
C GLU A 12 12.69 7.21 8.67
N PHE A 13 11.56 6.74 8.11
CA PHE A 13 11.17 5.32 8.18
C PHE A 13 11.98 4.37 7.28
N MET A 14 13.15 4.81 6.83
CA MET A 14 14.05 4.10 5.93
C MET A 14 14.89 2.99 6.57
N TRP A 15 15.21 3.10 7.86
CA TRP A 15 16.26 2.30 8.50
C TRP A 15 15.76 1.02 9.15
N LYS A 16 14.52 1.00 9.65
CA LYS A 16 13.89 -0.17 10.28
C LYS A 16 12.41 -0.26 9.85
N PRO A 17 12.12 -0.22 8.54
CA PRO A 17 10.79 0.05 8.02
C PRO A 17 9.73 -0.93 8.57
N LEU A 18 10.06 -2.22 8.67
CA LEU A 18 9.14 -3.21 9.23
C LEU A 18 8.88 -3.01 10.72
N ALA A 19 9.92 -2.74 11.51
CA ALA A 19 9.76 -2.52 12.94
C ALA A 19 9.02 -1.21 13.25
N ASP A 20 9.23 -0.17 12.43
CA ASP A 20 8.50 1.09 12.53
C ASP A 20 7.01 0.89 12.23
N LEU A 21 6.67 0.06 11.23
CA LEU A 21 5.29 -0.29 10.94
C LEU A 21 4.63 -1.14 12.04
N VAL A 22 5.29 -2.22 12.47
CA VAL A 22 4.77 -3.13 13.50
C VAL A 22 4.59 -2.43 14.85
N SER A 23 5.45 -1.47 15.17
CA SER A 23 5.31 -0.66 16.40
C SER A 23 4.24 0.43 16.32
N GLY A 24 3.63 0.63 15.15
CA GLY A 24 2.64 1.68 14.90
C GLY A 24 3.24 3.07 14.63
N ARG A 25 4.57 3.26 14.74
CA ARG A 25 5.21 4.56 14.46
C ARG A 25 4.93 5.04 13.04
N ALA A 26 4.96 4.13 12.06
CA ALA A 26 4.74 4.48 10.66
C ALA A 26 3.27 4.82 10.32
N LEU A 27 2.31 4.67 11.26
CA LEU A 27 0.92 5.09 11.06
C LEU A 27 0.75 6.60 10.89
N CYS A 28 1.74 7.41 11.31
CA CYS A 28 1.70 8.83 11.02
C CYS A 28 1.65 9.13 9.51
N LEU A 29 2.18 8.25 8.66
CA LEU A 29 2.08 8.38 7.19
C LEU A 29 0.63 8.24 6.70
N TYR A 30 -0.15 7.35 7.31
CA TYR A 30 -1.58 7.20 7.03
C TYR A 30 -2.33 8.47 7.41
N TYR A 31 -2.15 8.96 8.65
CA TYR A 31 -2.81 10.19 9.09
C TYR A 31 -2.35 11.42 8.31
N TYR A 32 -1.10 11.46 7.88
CA TYR A 32 -0.59 12.52 7.02
C TYR A 32 -1.36 12.55 5.69
N ASN A 33 -1.58 11.40 5.04
CA ASN A 33 -2.36 11.33 3.80
C ASN A 33 -3.84 11.69 4.00
N LEU A 34 -4.40 11.48 5.19
CA LEU A 34 -5.76 11.93 5.52
C LEU A 34 -5.85 13.46 5.73
N ALA A 35 -4.75 14.09 6.13
CA ALA A 35 -4.74 15.50 6.53
C ALA A 35 -4.18 16.45 5.46
N TYR A 36 -3.32 15.95 4.57
CA TYR A 36 -2.54 16.77 3.64
C TYR A 36 -2.47 16.15 2.24
N ASP A 37 -2.62 17.01 1.22
CA ASP A 37 -2.43 16.65 -0.19
C ASP A 37 -0.96 16.71 -0.66
N LEU A 38 -0.04 17.15 0.21
CA LEU A 38 1.36 17.35 -0.15
C LEU A 38 2.12 16.00 -0.18
N PRO A 39 2.75 15.60 -1.30
CA PRO A 39 3.44 14.32 -1.38
C PRO A 39 4.54 14.12 -0.33
N LEU A 40 4.70 12.86 0.08
CA LEU A 40 5.88 12.39 0.81
C LEU A 40 6.83 11.64 -0.11
N TYR A 41 8.12 11.88 0.10
CA TYR A 41 9.22 11.05 -0.36
C TYR A 41 9.82 10.30 0.81
N ASP A 42 10.10 9.01 0.63
CA ASP A 42 11.01 8.29 1.53
C ASP A 42 11.94 7.39 0.72
N HIS A 43 13.00 6.93 1.36
CA HIS A 43 13.77 5.79 0.89
C HIS A 43 13.70 4.67 1.91
N MET A 44 13.99 3.43 1.52
CA MET A 44 14.01 2.32 2.48
C MET A 44 15.09 1.31 2.14
N THR A 45 15.57 0.60 3.16
CA THR A 45 16.35 -0.62 2.95
C THR A 45 15.43 -1.85 2.88
N MET A 46 15.62 -2.69 1.85
CA MET A 46 15.00 -4.00 1.80
C MET A 46 15.50 -4.92 2.92
N GLU A 47 16.72 -4.72 3.43
CA GLU A 47 17.41 -5.64 4.34
C GLU A 47 16.58 -5.96 5.59
N ARG A 48 15.87 -4.95 6.11
CA ARG A 48 15.07 -4.99 7.34
C ARG A 48 13.57 -5.00 7.09
N ASP A 49 13.15 -5.42 5.90
CA ASP A 49 11.79 -5.87 5.63
C ASP A 49 11.72 -7.41 5.71
N ASN A 50 10.55 -7.98 5.45
CA ASN A 50 10.34 -9.43 5.39
C ASN A 50 10.15 -9.94 3.95
N ASP A 51 10.08 -11.26 3.81
CA ASP A 51 9.92 -11.92 2.50
C ASP A 51 8.55 -11.65 1.85
N ASN A 52 7.56 -11.17 2.62
CA ASN A 52 6.27 -10.73 2.11
C ASN A 52 6.29 -9.28 1.61
N CYS A 53 7.41 -8.57 1.77
CA CYS A 53 7.58 -7.16 1.42
C CYS A 53 6.57 -6.25 2.12
N LEU A 54 6.20 -6.56 3.38
CA LEU A 54 5.14 -5.84 4.09
C LEU A 54 5.44 -4.34 4.18
N ALA A 55 6.65 -3.98 4.60
CA ALA A 55 7.01 -2.59 4.80
C ALA A 55 7.14 -1.85 3.47
N PHE A 56 7.62 -2.52 2.42
CA PHE A 56 7.61 -1.98 1.05
C PHE A 56 6.21 -1.58 0.62
N TRP A 57 5.21 -2.47 0.76
CA TRP A 57 3.86 -2.16 0.32
C TRP A 57 3.20 -1.05 1.15
N TRP A 58 3.49 -0.99 2.45
CA TRP A 58 3.04 0.11 3.30
C TRP A 58 3.61 1.45 2.83
N LEU A 59 4.94 1.54 2.69
CA LEU A 59 5.60 2.78 2.25
C LEU A 59 5.18 3.14 0.82
N ALA A 60 5.20 2.20 -0.12
CA ALA A 60 4.82 2.46 -1.51
C ALA A 60 3.39 2.98 -1.69
N SER A 61 2.49 2.71 -0.74
CA SER A 61 1.11 3.19 -0.77
C SER A 61 0.86 4.40 0.12
N THR A 62 1.81 4.83 0.95
CA THR A 62 1.66 5.99 1.83
C THR A 62 2.62 7.13 1.49
N VAL A 63 3.71 6.83 0.78
CA VAL A 63 4.60 7.83 0.20
C VAL A 63 4.45 7.81 -1.32
N ARG A 64 4.33 8.98 -1.94
CA ARG A 64 4.11 9.09 -3.40
C ARG A 64 5.39 8.74 -4.15
N HIS A 65 6.55 9.00 -3.55
CA HIS A 65 7.85 8.72 -4.13
C HIS A 65 8.67 7.84 -3.17
N LEU A 66 9.17 6.71 -3.67
CA LEU A 66 9.90 5.72 -2.88
C LEU A 66 11.23 5.35 -3.54
N GLY A 67 12.32 5.52 -2.80
CA GLY A 67 13.63 4.92 -3.10
C GLY A 67 13.80 3.59 -2.38
N ILE A 68 14.47 2.61 -3.00
CA ILE A 68 14.74 1.31 -2.37
C ILE A 68 16.21 0.96 -2.57
N GLY A 69 16.90 0.61 -1.48
CA GLY A 69 18.28 0.14 -1.48
C GLY A 69 18.45 -1.12 -0.61
N GLY A 70 19.70 -1.52 -0.39
CA GLY A 70 20.04 -2.58 0.56
C GLY A 70 20.26 -3.98 -0.02
N LYS A 71 20.34 -4.12 -1.36
CA LYS A 71 20.69 -5.40 -1.99
C LYS A 71 22.07 -5.91 -1.52
N GLN A 72 23.07 -5.03 -1.56
CA GLN A 72 24.43 -5.32 -1.10
C GLN A 72 24.57 -5.32 0.43
N GLY A 73 23.46 -5.13 1.14
CA GLY A 73 23.40 -4.90 2.58
C GLY A 73 23.95 -3.53 2.98
N PHE A 74 23.24 -2.85 3.88
CA PHE A 74 23.72 -1.65 4.55
C PHE A 74 24.26 -1.96 5.95
N PHE A 75 23.75 -3.02 6.57
CA PHE A 75 24.15 -3.45 7.92
C PHE A 75 24.83 -4.83 7.93
N SER A 76 25.02 -5.43 6.76
CA SER A 76 25.68 -6.72 6.56
C SER A 76 26.38 -6.73 5.20
N ASP A 77 27.52 -7.41 5.07
CA ASP A 77 28.20 -7.61 3.77
C ASP A 77 27.57 -8.76 2.95
N LYS A 78 26.39 -9.27 3.37
CA LYS A 78 25.73 -10.42 2.75
C LYS A 78 24.49 -9.99 1.98
N GLU A 79 24.46 -10.31 0.69
CA GLU A 79 23.25 -10.19 -0.11
C GLU A 79 22.19 -11.23 0.34
N ASP A 80 20.94 -10.79 0.45
CA ASP A 80 19.78 -11.65 0.69
C ASP A 80 19.01 -11.87 -0.61
N GLU A 81 19.46 -12.88 -1.38
CA GLU A 81 18.92 -13.15 -2.72
C GLU A 81 17.44 -13.55 -2.68
N LYS A 82 17.00 -14.26 -1.64
CA LYS A 82 15.59 -14.64 -1.46
C LYS A 82 14.72 -13.39 -1.35
N LYS A 83 15.12 -12.46 -0.47
CA LYS A 83 14.41 -11.19 -0.29
C LYS A 83 14.48 -10.33 -1.54
N PHE A 84 15.62 -10.30 -2.23
CA PHE A 84 15.76 -9.55 -3.48
C PHE A 84 14.79 -10.04 -4.56
N GLN A 85 14.60 -11.36 -4.71
CA GLN A 85 13.62 -11.90 -5.66
C GLN A 85 12.17 -11.60 -5.24
N ALA A 86 11.87 -11.61 -3.93
CA ALA A 86 10.57 -11.16 -3.43
C ALA A 86 10.30 -9.69 -3.80
N TYR A 87 11.28 -8.81 -3.59
CA TYR A 87 11.22 -7.40 -3.97
C TYR A 87 11.07 -7.22 -5.49
N LYS A 88 11.78 -7.99 -6.31
CA LYS A 88 11.62 -7.94 -7.77
C LYS A 88 10.19 -8.27 -8.20
N LYS A 89 9.58 -9.30 -7.58
CA LYS A 89 8.18 -9.66 -7.84
C LYS A 89 7.24 -8.54 -7.39
N ALA A 90 7.44 -8.02 -6.18
CA ALA A 90 6.64 -6.91 -5.64
C ALA A 90 6.75 -5.66 -6.50
N MET A 91 7.95 -5.30 -6.95
CA MET A 91 8.20 -4.18 -7.86
C MET A 91 7.58 -4.38 -9.24
N GLY A 92 7.52 -5.60 -9.75
CA GLY A 92 6.75 -5.93 -10.96
C GLY A 92 5.28 -5.53 -10.80
N LYS A 93 4.66 -5.94 -9.69
CA LYS A 93 3.27 -5.58 -9.40
C LYS A 93 3.10 -4.08 -9.14
N TYR A 94 4.01 -3.45 -8.40
CA TYR A 94 3.98 -2.01 -8.13
C TYR A 94 4.00 -1.20 -9.42
N ARG A 95 4.77 -1.59 -10.44
CA ARG A 95 4.80 -0.89 -11.72
C ARG A 95 3.44 -0.86 -12.42
N GLU A 96 2.66 -1.94 -12.33
CA GLU A 96 1.28 -1.99 -12.85
C GLU A 96 0.35 -1.03 -12.09
N LEU A 97 0.58 -0.87 -10.79
CA LEU A 97 -0.29 -0.10 -9.89
C LEU A 97 0.22 1.32 -9.61
N ARG A 98 1.39 1.70 -10.14
CA ARG A 98 2.11 2.93 -9.78
C ARG A 98 1.26 4.19 -9.91
N GLU A 99 0.40 4.24 -10.91
CA GLU A 99 -0.47 5.40 -11.12
C GLU A 99 -1.45 5.62 -9.97
N PHE A 100 -1.99 4.56 -9.36
CA PHE A 100 -2.84 4.67 -8.18
C PHE A 100 -2.09 5.27 -7.00
N TYR A 101 -0.86 4.84 -6.76
CA TYR A 101 -0.09 5.34 -5.62
C TYR A 101 0.44 6.76 -5.82
N THR A 102 0.76 7.14 -7.05
CA THR A 102 1.35 8.46 -7.37
C THR A 102 0.31 9.53 -7.70
N ARG A 103 -0.89 9.15 -8.16
CA ARG A 103 -1.92 10.09 -8.63
C ARG A 103 -3.31 9.82 -8.08
N GLY A 104 -3.53 8.67 -7.44
CA GLY A 104 -4.81 8.31 -6.88
C GLY A 104 -5.10 9.07 -5.61
N GLU A 105 -6.37 9.43 -5.45
CA GLU A 105 -6.90 10.02 -4.22
C GLU A 105 -6.88 8.97 -3.12
N PHE A 106 -6.43 9.36 -1.93
CA PHE A 106 -6.25 8.46 -0.79
C PHE A 106 -7.50 8.47 0.09
N TYR A 107 -8.03 7.29 0.39
CA TYR A 107 -9.15 7.12 1.31
C TYR A 107 -8.75 6.14 2.41
N GLY A 108 -8.89 6.57 3.66
CA GLY A 108 -8.69 5.68 4.82
C GLY A 108 -9.97 4.91 5.14
N ILE A 109 -9.84 3.59 5.35
CA ILE A 109 -10.92 2.75 5.89
C ILE A 109 -10.68 2.49 7.37
N GLU A 110 -9.44 2.09 7.70
CA GLU A 110 -8.89 1.93 9.03
C GLU A 110 -7.35 2.04 8.93
N GLU A 111 -6.65 2.10 10.04
CA GLU A 111 -5.19 2.37 10.07
C GLU A 111 -4.37 1.46 9.13
N TYR A 112 -4.74 0.18 9.02
CA TYR A 112 -4.05 -0.79 8.18
C TYR A 112 -4.82 -1.17 6.92
N VAL A 113 -5.83 -0.38 6.53
CA VAL A 113 -6.58 -0.56 5.29
C VAL A 113 -6.92 0.79 4.66
N HIS A 114 -6.43 1.00 3.45
CA HIS A 114 -6.67 2.23 2.69
C HIS A 114 -6.79 1.98 1.20
N VAL A 115 -7.39 2.93 0.52
CA VAL A 115 -7.77 2.84 -0.89
C VAL A 115 -7.15 3.99 -1.68
N HIS A 116 -6.67 3.69 -2.87
CA HIS A 116 -6.27 4.69 -3.86
C HIS A 116 -7.20 4.62 -5.05
N THR A 117 -7.89 5.71 -5.36
CA THR A 117 -8.86 5.75 -6.46
C THR A 117 -8.36 6.59 -7.62
N LEU A 118 -8.54 6.07 -8.84
CA LEU A 118 -8.43 6.84 -10.09
C LEU A 118 -9.84 7.00 -10.67
N ALA A 119 -10.54 8.07 -10.26
CA ALA A 119 -11.94 8.29 -10.64
C ALA A 119 -12.16 8.34 -12.16
N HIS A 120 -11.18 8.86 -12.91
CA HIS A 120 -11.23 8.91 -14.38
C HIS A 120 -11.16 7.53 -15.06
N LYS A 121 -10.66 6.51 -14.35
CA LYS A 121 -10.68 5.10 -14.80
C LYS A 121 -11.84 4.31 -14.20
N ASN A 122 -12.52 4.88 -13.19
CA ASN A 122 -13.48 4.18 -12.34
C ASN A 122 -12.91 2.89 -11.73
N GLU A 123 -11.68 3.00 -11.23
CA GLU A 123 -10.95 1.90 -10.59
C GLU A 123 -10.28 2.35 -9.29
N ALA A 124 -10.07 1.41 -8.39
CA ALA A 124 -9.34 1.63 -7.14
C ALA A 124 -8.43 0.45 -6.78
N VAL A 125 -7.40 0.73 -5.98
CA VAL A 125 -6.55 -0.27 -5.34
C VAL A 125 -6.77 -0.20 -3.85
N VAL A 126 -7.10 -1.34 -3.25
CA VAL A 126 -7.22 -1.52 -1.81
C VAL A 126 -5.93 -2.14 -1.29
N ASN A 127 -5.33 -1.49 -0.30
CA ASN A 127 -4.14 -1.95 0.39
C ASN A 127 -4.55 -2.33 1.81
N ALA A 128 -4.23 -3.55 2.21
CA ALA A 128 -4.56 -4.05 3.53
C ALA A 128 -3.36 -4.81 4.11
N PHE A 129 -3.13 -4.67 5.41
CA PHE A 129 -1.91 -5.13 6.06
C PHE A 129 -2.20 -5.91 7.33
N ASN A 130 -1.64 -7.12 7.44
CA ASN A 130 -1.52 -7.82 8.70
C ASN A 130 -0.13 -7.55 9.28
N VAL A 131 -0.06 -6.82 10.39
CA VAL A 131 1.20 -6.56 11.12
C VAL A 131 1.46 -7.56 12.26
N SER A 132 0.50 -8.44 12.55
CA SER A 132 0.62 -9.45 13.60
C SER A 132 1.44 -10.67 13.13
N ASP A 133 1.99 -11.40 14.09
CA ASP A 133 2.73 -12.65 13.87
C ASP A 133 1.82 -13.88 13.71
N THR A 134 0.50 -13.69 13.71
CA THR A 134 -0.50 -14.73 13.47
C THR A 134 -1.26 -14.53 12.16
N PRO A 135 -1.76 -15.59 11.51
CA PRO A 135 -2.71 -15.45 10.40
C PRO A 135 -3.95 -14.68 10.84
N LEU A 136 -4.53 -13.91 9.93
CA LEU A 136 -5.71 -13.09 10.18
C LEU A 136 -6.69 -13.25 9.03
N ARG A 137 -7.97 -13.51 9.33
CA ARG A 137 -9.04 -13.40 8.35
C ARG A 137 -9.98 -12.28 8.73
N LYS A 138 -10.30 -11.39 7.79
CA LYS A 138 -11.23 -10.28 8.00
C LYS A 138 -12.00 -9.94 6.74
N GLU A 139 -13.24 -9.52 6.91
CA GLU A 139 -14.01 -8.88 5.85
C GLU A 139 -13.79 -7.36 5.91
N VAL A 140 -13.53 -6.74 4.75
CA VAL A 140 -13.44 -5.27 4.60
C VAL A 140 -14.56 -4.82 3.68
N THR A 141 -15.34 -3.84 4.10
CA THR A 141 -16.36 -3.22 3.26
C THR A 141 -15.83 -1.94 2.64
N VAL A 142 -15.90 -1.84 1.31
CA VAL A 142 -15.64 -0.62 0.56
C VAL A 142 -16.96 -0.17 -0.06
N ASP A 143 -17.47 0.99 0.37
CA ASP A 143 -18.57 1.65 -0.35
C ASP A 143 -17.97 2.43 -1.52
N LEU A 144 -18.30 2.01 -2.75
CA LEU A 144 -17.70 2.56 -3.95
C LEU A 144 -17.91 4.06 -4.07
N GLN A 145 -19.07 4.57 -3.66
CA GLN A 145 -19.36 5.99 -3.77
C GLN A 145 -18.52 6.81 -2.79
N GLU A 146 -18.25 6.28 -1.59
CA GLU A 146 -17.44 6.94 -0.58
C GLU A 146 -15.96 7.02 -0.98
N VAL A 147 -15.48 6.08 -1.79
CA VAL A 147 -14.11 6.09 -2.33
C VAL A 147 -14.01 6.68 -3.74
N GLY A 148 -15.00 7.48 -4.16
CA GLY A 148 -14.95 8.21 -5.43
C GLY A 148 -15.20 7.37 -6.70
N LEU A 149 -15.71 6.15 -6.55
CA LEU A 149 -16.11 5.27 -7.65
C LEU A 149 -17.61 5.35 -7.93
N LYS A 150 -17.98 5.18 -9.21
CA LYS A 150 -19.37 5.06 -9.66
C LYS A 150 -19.73 3.58 -9.76
N PRO A 151 -20.69 3.07 -8.96
CA PRO A 151 -21.09 1.67 -9.05
C PRO A 151 -21.70 1.35 -10.41
N THR A 152 -21.19 0.32 -11.08
CA THR A 152 -21.73 -0.20 -12.34
C THR A 152 -22.10 -1.66 -12.19
N GLU A 153 -22.86 -2.25 -13.11
CA GLU A 153 -23.21 -3.68 -13.03
C GLU A 153 -21.99 -4.60 -13.19
N GLY A 154 -20.97 -4.15 -13.92
CA GLY A 154 -19.76 -4.92 -14.27
C GLY A 154 -18.63 -4.91 -13.25
N ILE A 155 -18.90 -4.64 -11.96
CA ILE A 155 -17.84 -4.59 -10.94
C ILE A 155 -17.06 -5.91 -10.90
N ALA A 156 -15.74 -5.80 -10.97
CA ALA A 156 -14.81 -6.89 -10.82
C ALA A 156 -13.79 -6.56 -9.72
N VAL A 157 -13.41 -7.57 -8.94
CA VAL A 157 -12.33 -7.49 -7.97
C VAL A 157 -11.26 -8.51 -8.33
N GLU A 158 -10.01 -8.06 -8.36
CA GLU A 158 -8.83 -8.90 -8.55
C GLU A 158 -8.06 -9.03 -7.24
N GLY A 159 -7.56 -10.23 -6.97
CA GLY A 159 -6.66 -10.53 -5.84
C GLY A 159 -7.34 -11.17 -4.63
N VAL A 160 -8.65 -10.97 -4.44
CA VAL A 160 -9.40 -11.53 -3.30
C VAL A 160 -10.83 -11.91 -3.67
N PRO A 161 -11.45 -12.88 -2.97
CA PRO A 161 -12.89 -13.11 -3.06
C PRO A 161 -13.67 -11.88 -2.59
N PHE A 162 -14.85 -11.66 -3.18
CA PHE A 162 -15.72 -10.57 -2.77
C PHE A 162 -17.20 -10.91 -2.89
N LYS A 163 -18.01 -10.17 -2.14
CA LYS A 163 -19.47 -10.11 -2.28
C LYS A 163 -19.86 -8.66 -2.59
N ARG A 164 -20.99 -8.49 -3.28
CA ARG A 164 -21.51 -7.16 -3.61
C ARG A 164 -22.95 -7.02 -3.14
N SER A 165 -23.28 -5.84 -2.61
CA SER A 165 -24.65 -5.38 -2.40
C SER A 165 -24.76 -3.90 -2.75
N GLY A 166 -25.38 -3.58 -3.89
CA GLY A 166 -25.49 -2.20 -4.37
C GLY A 166 -24.13 -1.56 -4.67
N SER A 167 -23.81 -0.46 -3.98
CA SER A 167 -22.51 0.23 -4.01
C SER A 167 -21.45 -0.40 -3.12
N ARG A 168 -21.81 -1.35 -2.24
CA ARG A 168 -20.88 -1.94 -1.28
C ARG A 168 -20.24 -3.20 -1.83
N VAL A 169 -18.92 -3.23 -1.74
CA VAL A 169 -18.08 -4.39 -2.05
C VAL A 169 -17.46 -4.87 -0.74
N VAL A 170 -17.76 -6.12 -0.35
CA VAL A 170 -17.19 -6.77 0.82
C VAL A 170 -16.09 -7.72 0.36
N LEU A 171 -14.85 -7.42 0.71
CA LEU A 171 -13.65 -8.18 0.40
C LEU A 171 -13.36 -9.17 1.52
N ASP A 172 -13.15 -10.45 1.20
CA ASP A 172 -12.75 -11.48 2.16
C ASP A 172 -11.23 -11.63 2.12
N LEU A 173 -10.56 -11.13 3.15
CA LEU A 173 -9.10 -11.05 3.23
C LEU A 173 -8.56 -12.16 4.14
N ASP A 174 -7.71 -13.02 3.61
CA ASP A 174 -7.06 -14.12 4.34
C ASP A 174 -5.53 -13.92 4.34
N PHE A 175 -5.01 -13.39 5.44
CA PHE A 175 -3.62 -12.96 5.59
C PHE A 175 -2.74 -14.04 6.17
N GLN A 176 -1.54 -14.15 5.63
CA GLN A 176 -0.42 -14.75 6.35
C GLN A 176 0.08 -13.80 7.46
N PRO A 177 0.82 -14.29 8.46
CA PRO A 177 1.53 -13.43 9.41
C PRO A 177 2.37 -12.37 8.70
N VAL A 178 2.35 -11.14 9.21
CA VAL A 178 3.21 -10.04 8.78
C VAL A 178 3.21 -9.90 7.24
N SER A 179 2.03 -9.77 6.63
CA SER A 179 1.87 -9.81 5.16
C SER A 179 0.86 -8.78 4.63
N PRO A 180 1.07 -8.27 3.41
CA PRO A 180 0.13 -7.39 2.74
C PRO A 180 -0.83 -8.18 1.84
N ILE A 181 -2.01 -7.62 1.62
CA ILE A 181 -2.93 -7.99 0.52
C ILE A 181 -3.24 -6.73 -0.27
N ILE A 182 -3.08 -6.84 -1.60
CA ILE A 182 -3.35 -5.76 -2.55
C ILE A 182 -4.45 -6.25 -3.50
N ALA A 183 -5.61 -5.60 -3.44
CA ALA A 183 -6.75 -5.91 -4.30
C ALA A 183 -7.04 -4.75 -5.26
N ARG A 184 -7.52 -5.05 -6.47
CA ARG A 184 -7.95 -4.02 -7.44
C ARG A 184 -9.43 -4.15 -7.68
N ILE A 185 -10.17 -3.06 -7.51
CA ILE A 185 -11.58 -2.94 -7.84
C ILE A 185 -11.67 -2.21 -9.18
N ARG A 186 -12.44 -2.77 -10.12
CA ARG A 186 -12.79 -2.11 -11.37
C ARG A 186 -14.30 -2.01 -11.45
N SER A 187 -14.81 -0.82 -11.76
CA SER A 187 -16.23 -0.60 -12.04
C SER A 187 -16.37 -0.04 -13.46
N PRO A 188 -16.16 -0.85 -14.50
CA PRO A 188 -16.20 -0.40 -15.89
C PRO A 188 -17.57 0.17 -16.29
#